data_AF-G6FXC1-F1
#
_entry.id   AF-G6FXC1-F1
#
_cell.length_a   1.000
_cell.length_b   1.000
_cell.length_c   1.000
_cell.angle_alpha   90.00
_cell.angle_beta   90.00
_cell.angle_gamma   90.00
#
_symmetry.space_group_name_H-M   'P 1'
#
loop_
_entity.id
_entity.type
_entity.pdbx_description
1 polymer ?
#
loop_
_entity_poly.entity_id
_entity_poly.type
_entity_poly.pdbx_seq_one_letter_code
_entity_poly.pdbx_strand_id
1 'polypeptide(L)' 'MRLENFYQASKQAKDNKGSLDYGIEAIAADKELATHIQQVLIWLNFLDPPADGQFGRISSDALVEFQDEFLAKYPAK' A
#
# COMPACT_ATOMS: atom_id res chain seq x y z
N MET A 1 10.15 15.57 0.74
CA MET A 1 9.87 14.24 0.12
C MET A 1 8.40 13.91 0.35
N ARG A 2 7.61 13.64 -0.72
CA ARG A 2 6.15 13.48 -0.64
C ARG A 2 5.70 12.27 0.20
N LEU A 3 6.58 11.29 0.41
CA LEU A 3 6.42 10.20 1.40
C LEU A 3 6.15 10.71 2.82
N GLU A 4 6.82 11.80 3.22
CA GLU A 4 6.58 12.43 4.51
C GLU A 4 5.19 13.07 4.55
N ASN A 5 4.76 13.70 3.45
CA ASN A 5 3.40 14.22 3.33
C ASN A 5 2.34 13.11 3.41
N PHE A 6 2.60 11.93 2.84
CA PHE A 6 1.71 10.78 2.93
C PHE A 6 1.66 10.20 4.35
N TYR A 7 2.81 10.10 5.03
CA TYR A 7 2.85 9.67 6.44
C TYR A 7 2.13 10.67 7.35
N GLN A 8 2.30 11.98 7.12
CA GLN A 8 1.57 12.99 7.89
C GLN A 8 0.06 12.95 7.58
N ALA A 9 -0.34 12.72 6.32
CA ALA A 9 -1.74 12.56 5.94
C ALA A 9 -2.36 11.30 6.59
N SER A 10 -1.63 10.19 6.66
CA SER A 10 -2.09 8.96 7.31
C SER A 10 -2.27 9.12 8.82
N LYS A 11 -1.35 9.85 9.45
CA LYS A 11 -1.44 10.22 10.86
C LYS A 11 -2.65 11.14 11.14
N GLN A 12 -2.82 12.19 10.34
CA GLN A 12 -3.94 13.12 10.47
C GLN A 12 -5.31 12.45 10.28
N ALA A 13 -5.43 11.46 9.40
CA ALA A 13 -6.69 10.74 9.21
C ALA A 13 -7.03 9.84 10.41
N LYS A 14 -6.04 9.12 10.97
CA LYS A 14 -6.19 8.36 12.22
C LYS A 14 -6.68 9.25 13.36
N ASP A 15 -6.13 10.45 13.47
CA ASP A 15 -6.52 11.44 14.49
C ASP A 15 -7.97 11.95 14.28
N ASN A 16 -8.45 11.96 13.03
CA ASN A 16 -9.81 12.36 12.65
C ASN A 16 -10.84 11.21 12.66
N LYS A 17 -10.52 10.03 13.21
CA LYS A 17 -11.35 8.80 13.18
C LYS A 17 -11.77 8.34 11.77
N GLY A 18 -11.15 8.87 10.71
CA GLY A 18 -11.26 8.31 9.36
C GLY A 18 -10.10 7.36 9.16
N SER A 19 -10.33 6.05 9.02
CA SER A 19 -9.31 5.24 8.36
C SER A 19 -9.12 5.86 6.98
N LEU A 20 -7.89 6.21 6.61
CA LEU A 20 -7.55 6.23 5.19
C LEU A 20 -7.49 4.78 4.78
N ASP A 21 -8.67 4.18 4.63
CA ASP A 21 -8.84 3.01 3.80
C ASP A 21 -8.54 3.51 2.40
N TYR A 22 -7.25 3.49 2.04
CA TYR A 22 -6.87 3.59 0.66
C TYR A 22 -7.34 2.29 0.02
N GLY A 23 -8.61 2.27 -0.37
CA GLY A 23 -9.13 1.22 -1.21
C GLY A 23 -8.21 1.09 -2.42
N ILE A 24 -8.07 -0.14 -2.92
CA ILE A 24 -7.24 -0.46 -4.08
C ILE A 24 -7.43 0.54 -5.22
N GLU A 25 -8.65 1.05 -5.40
CA GLU A 25 -9.02 2.08 -6.38
C GLU A 25 -8.23 3.39 -6.22
N ALA A 26 -8.04 3.86 -4.99
CA ALA A 26 -7.30 5.10 -4.71
C ALA A 26 -5.79 4.93 -4.96
N ILE A 27 -5.26 3.72 -4.69
CA ILE A 27 -3.87 3.37 -5.02
C ILE A 27 -3.71 3.32 -6.54
N ALA A 28 -4.62 2.65 -7.24
CA ALA A 28 -4.58 2.52 -8.70
C ALA A 28 -4.72 3.86 -9.44
N ALA A 29 -5.42 4.82 -8.85
CA ALA A 29 -5.59 6.16 -9.41
C ALA A 29 -4.33 7.04 -9.31
N ASP A 30 -3.39 6.73 -8.41
CA ASP A 30 -2.13 7.48 -8.25
C ASP A 30 -0.94 6.62 -8.71
N LYS A 31 -0.45 6.90 -9.92
CA LYS A 31 0.65 6.16 -10.54
C LYS A 31 1.94 6.18 -9.70
N GLU A 32 2.25 7.28 -9.04
CA GLU A 32 3.47 7.40 -8.22
C GLU A 32 3.34 6.53 -6.97
N LEU A 33 2.18 6.60 -6.30
CA LEU A 33 1.87 5.76 -5.15
C LEU A 33 1.86 4.27 -5.52
N ALA A 34 1.19 3.91 -6.61
CA ALA A 34 1.16 2.57 -7.15
C ALA A 34 2.57 2.02 -7.41
N THR A 35 3.44 2.83 -8.03
CA THR A 35 4.83 2.45 -8.32
C THR A 35 5.61 2.18 -7.03
N HIS A 36 5.49 3.05 -6.03
CA HIS A 36 6.18 2.86 -4.75
C HIS A 36 5.70 1.61 -4.01
N ILE A 37 4.38 1.35 -4.01
CA ILE A 37 3.85 0.13 -3.39
C ILE A 37 4.36 -1.12 -4.12
N GLN A 38 4.34 -1.14 -5.46
CA GLN A 38 4.90 -2.24 -6.24
C GLN A 38 6.39 -2.45 -5.94
N GLN A 39 7.20 -1.39 -5.84
CA GLN A 39 8.62 -1.49 -5.48
C GLN A 39 8.84 -2.15 -4.12
N VAL A 40 8.02 -1.79 -3.12
CA VAL A 40 8.08 -2.40 -1.78
C VAL A 40 7.68 -3.88 -1.84
N LEU A 41 6.60 -4.22 -2.54
CA LEU A 41 6.15 -5.61 -2.69
C LEU A 41 7.20 -6.47 -3.43
N ILE A 42 7.87 -5.92 -4.45
CA ILE A 42 8.99 -6.58 -5.13
C ILE A 42 10.15 -6.81 -4.17
N TRP A 43 10.53 -5.79 -3.40
CA TRP A 43 11.63 -5.92 -2.43
C TRP A 43 11.35 -6.97 -1.35
N LEU A 44 10.08 -7.14 -0.98
CA LEU A 44 9.62 -8.16 -0.03
C LEU A 44 9.33 -9.52 -0.69
N ASN A 45 9.53 -9.67 -2.00
CA ASN A 45 9.25 -10.88 -2.80
C ASN A 45 7.76 -11.29 -2.89
N PHE A 46 6.82 -10.36 -2.70
CA PHE A 46 5.39 -10.61 -2.95
C PHE A 46 4.95 -10.31 -4.39
N LEU A 47 5.78 -9.61 -5.17
CA LEU A 47 5.47 -9.21 -6.54
C LEU A 47 6.71 -9.34 -7.42
N ASP A 48 6.56 -9.83 -8.64
CA ASP A 48 7.65 -9.80 -9.62
C ASP A 48 7.77 -8.41 -10.28
N PRO A 49 8.99 -7.98 -10.69
CA PRO A 49 9.16 -6.75 -11.47
C PRO A 49 8.40 -6.81 -12.81
N PRO A 50 7.99 -5.67 -13.40
CA PRO A 50 8.39 -4.29 -13.05
C PRO A 50 7.41 -3.57 -12.10
N ALA A 51 7.91 -2.53 -11.44
CA ALA A 51 7.07 -1.50 -10.79
C ALA A 51 6.82 -0.35 -11.78
N ASP A 52 5.72 -0.43 -12.52
CA ASP A 52 5.36 0.51 -13.60
C ASP A 52 4.22 1.47 -13.24
N GLY A 53 3.66 1.32 -12.04
CA GLY A 53 2.52 2.07 -11.52
C GLY A 53 1.17 1.62 -12.06
N GLN A 54 1.10 0.52 -12.82
CA GLN A 54 -0.16 -0.09 -13.23
C GLN A 54 -0.66 -1.02 -12.13
N PHE A 55 -1.44 -0.47 -11.21
CA PHE A 55 -1.93 -1.21 -10.05
C PHE A 55 -3.18 -2.05 -10.38
N GLY A 56 -2.95 -3.16 -11.10
CA GLY A 56 -4.00 -4.10 -11.49
C GLY A 56 -4.23 -5.23 -10.47
N ARG A 57 -4.89 -6.29 -10.93
CA ARG A 57 -5.22 -7.46 -10.10
C ARG A 57 -4.01 -8.08 -9.42
N ILE A 58 -2.90 -8.28 -10.15
CA ILE A 58 -1.69 -8.92 -9.61
C ILE A 58 -1.10 -8.11 -8.45
N SER A 59 -0.97 -6.79 -8.60
CA SER A 59 -0.47 -5.92 -7.53
C SER A 59 -1.44 -5.83 -6.34
N SER A 60 -2.74 -5.94 -6.60
CA SER A 60 -3.78 -5.94 -5.56
C SER A 60 -3.74 -7.23 -4.75
N ASP A 61 -3.65 -8.38 -5.42
CA ASP A 61 -3.56 -9.70 -4.78
C ASP A 61 -2.28 -9.79 -3.92
N ALA A 62 -1.14 -9.32 -4.44
CA ALA A 62 0.12 -9.26 -3.70
C ALA A 62 0.07 -8.34 -2.46
N LEU A 63 -0.65 -7.21 -2.57
CA LEU A 63 -0.83 -6.30 -1.43
C LEU A 63 -1.69 -6.94 -0.33
N VAL A 64 -2.76 -7.66 -0.71
CA VAL A 64 -3.62 -8.39 0.23
C VAL A 64 -2.82 -9.50 0.91
N GLU A 65 -2.05 -10.29 0.16
CA GLU A 65 -1.22 -11.37 0.71
C GLU A 65 -0.21 -10.83 1.73
N PHE A 66 0.47 -9.72 1.41
CA PHE A 66 1.36 -9.04 2.36
C PHE A 66 0.62 -8.59 3.64
N GLN A 67 -0.58 -8.02 3.49
CA GLN A 67 -1.38 -7.56 4.63
C GLN A 67 -1.81 -8.73 5.51
N ASP A 68 -2.25 -9.84 4.91
CA ASP A 68 -2.66 -11.05 5.62
C ASP A 68 -1.50 -11.68 6.37
N GLU A 69 -0.32 -11.82 5.75
CA GLU A 69 0.88 -12.33 6.42
C GLU A 69 1.30 -11.44 7.60
N PHE A 70 1.26 -10.12 7.42
CA PHE A 70 1.63 -9.19 8.48
C PHE A 70 0.63 -9.23 9.65
N LEU A 71 -0.68 -9.28 9.35
CA LEU A 71 -1.73 -9.37 10.37
C LEU A 71 -1.68 -10.69 11.13
N ALA A 72 -1.40 -11.80 10.46
CA ALA A 72 -1.22 -13.11 11.10
C ALA A 72 -0.02 -13.12 12.05
N LYS A 73 1.07 -12.44 11.67
CA LYS A 73 2.30 -12.35 12.48
C LYS A 73 2.20 -11.33 13.62
N TYR A 74 1.42 -10.27 13.44
CA TYR A 74 1.27 -9.17 14.39
C TYR A 74 -0.21 -8.83 14.59
N PRO A 75 -0.96 -9.63 15.37
CA PRO A 75 -2.37 -9.38 15.61
C PRO A 75 -2.55 -8.02 16.30
N ALA A 76 -3.54 -7.25 15.83
CA ALA A 76 -3.92 -6.00 16.47
C ALA A 76 -4.37 -6.29 17.91
N LYS A 77 -3.79 -5.56 18.88
CA LYS A 77 -4.13 -5.65 20.30
C LYS A 77 -5.49 -5.04 20.60
#